data_AF-A0A7K0V5R1-F1
#
_entry.id   AF-A0A7K0V5R1-F1
#
_cell.length_a   1.000
_cell.length_b   1.000
_cell.length_c   1.000
_cell.angle_alpha   90.00
_cell.angle_beta   90.00
_cell.angle_gamma   90.00
#
_symmetry.space_group_name_H-M   'P 1'
#
loop_
_entity.id
_entity.type
_entity.pdbx_description
1 polymer ?
#
loop_
_entity_poly.entity_id
_entity_poly.type
_entity_poly.pdbx_seq_one_letter_code
_entity_poly.pdbx_strand_id
1 'polypeptide(L)'
;MPAVQTAAALKPVVNGLPANFMTDGPTYAKGATLGFEGMSFYVGGRGAVLGDVDADVVTAAFVYFEPESVRSGWELAGTVMSREQAAAEFAECCDQWGRDHLSDGPDYERAAELIGKVVNDASPAGAPLFAAWRALDEPDDEKALVIHRLNGLRELRGALHASAIIAAGFEPLEAVMVTTPYMAGIFGWPEPHPVVDAADARMVTAEAATDAAFARAALATLSDAEQAELVALSAEILAAQV
;
A
#
# COMPACT_ATOMS: atom_id res chain seq x y z
N MET A 1 -7.13 21.48 11.87
CA MET A 1 -6.15 21.52 10.76
C MET A 1 -6.92 21.29 9.46
N PRO A 2 -6.67 22.01 8.35
CA PRO A 2 -7.36 21.73 7.08
C PRO A 2 -7.15 20.26 6.65
N ALA A 3 -8.17 19.60 6.11
CA ALA A 3 -8.14 18.17 5.77
C ALA A 3 -6.95 17.78 4.85
N VAL A 4 -6.53 18.65 3.93
CA VAL A 4 -5.34 18.41 3.09
C VAL A 4 -4.05 18.36 3.91
N GLN A 5 -3.91 19.21 4.93
CA GLN A 5 -2.76 19.17 5.84
C GLN A 5 -2.79 17.92 6.72
N THR A 6 -3.99 17.48 7.16
CA THR A 6 -4.17 16.19 7.84
C THR A 6 -3.74 15.03 6.95
N ALA A 7 -4.17 15.00 5.68
CA ALA A 7 -3.78 13.96 4.72
C ALA A 7 -2.26 13.91 4.52
N ALA A 8 -1.60 15.07 4.40
CA ALA A 8 -0.15 15.15 4.32
C ALA A 8 0.54 14.66 5.61
N ALA A 9 -0.01 15.00 6.79
CA ALA A 9 0.52 14.56 8.08
C ALA A 9 0.40 13.04 8.29
N LEU A 10 -0.63 12.40 7.74
CA LEU A 10 -0.83 10.95 7.79
C LEU A 10 0.02 10.19 6.76
N LYS A 11 0.56 10.86 5.73
CA LYS A 11 1.34 10.20 4.66
C LYS A 11 2.45 9.28 5.19
N PRO A 12 3.28 9.65 6.19
CA PRO A 12 4.34 8.78 6.67
C PRO A 12 3.82 7.46 7.28
N VAL A 13 2.75 7.52 8.08
CA VAL A 13 2.18 6.30 8.69
C VAL A 13 1.40 5.47 7.67
N VAL A 14 0.65 6.11 6.76
CA VAL A 14 -0.20 5.40 5.79
C VAL A 14 0.63 4.79 4.68
N ASN A 15 1.61 5.50 4.13
CA ASN A 15 2.41 4.99 3.02
C ASN A 15 3.65 4.22 3.49
N GLY A 16 4.33 4.74 4.52
CA GLY A 16 5.64 4.24 4.93
C GLY A 16 5.56 3.00 5.79
N LEU A 17 4.81 3.07 6.89
CA LEU A 17 4.78 2.00 7.90
C LEU A 17 4.35 0.63 7.34
N PRO A 18 3.19 0.49 6.68
CA PRO A 18 2.78 -0.79 6.08
C PRO A 18 3.62 -1.17 4.84
N ALA A 19 4.48 -0.31 4.30
CA ALA A 19 5.41 -0.75 3.25
C ALA A 19 6.54 -1.63 3.82
N ASN A 20 6.86 -1.49 5.11
CA ASN A 20 7.98 -2.19 5.73
C ASN A 20 7.80 -3.71 5.71
N PHE A 21 6.59 -4.23 6.00
CA PHE A 21 6.34 -5.67 5.99
C PHE A 21 6.58 -6.29 4.60
N MET A 22 6.29 -5.55 3.53
CA MET A 22 6.46 -6.05 2.15
C MET A 22 7.92 -6.25 1.78
N THR A 23 8.83 -5.53 2.45
CA THR A 23 10.27 -5.59 2.24
C THR A 23 11.01 -6.25 3.39
N ASP A 24 10.29 -6.78 4.36
CA ASP A 24 10.87 -7.34 5.57
C ASP A 24 11.52 -8.71 5.31
N GLY A 25 12.65 -8.96 5.97
CA GLY A 25 13.42 -10.21 5.82
C GLY A 25 12.58 -11.47 6.10
N PRO A 26 11.88 -11.53 7.26
CA PRO A 26 10.88 -12.54 7.56
C PRO A 26 9.82 -12.76 6.46
N THR A 27 9.29 -11.72 5.82
CA THR A 27 8.32 -11.86 4.72
C THR A 27 8.92 -12.58 3.51
N TYR A 28 10.15 -12.21 3.11
CA TYR A 28 10.86 -12.92 2.04
C TYR A 28 11.17 -14.37 2.42
N ALA A 29 11.60 -14.61 3.66
CA ALA A 29 11.89 -15.96 4.15
C ALA A 29 10.64 -16.85 4.19
N LYS A 30 9.49 -16.28 4.57
CA LYS A 30 8.19 -16.94 4.54
C LYS A 30 7.80 -17.30 3.10
N GLY A 31 7.86 -16.36 2.16
CA GLY A 31 7.60 -16.62 0.74
C GLY A 31 8.45 -17.76 0.19
N ALA A 32 9.76 -17.73 0.45
CA ALA A 32 10.68 -18.80 0.03
C ALA A 32 10.34 -20.16 0.65
N THR A 33 9.97 -20.19 1.95
CA THR A 33 9.57 -21.42 2.65
C THR A 33 8.28 -22.03 2.06
N LEU A 34 7.37 -21.17 1.60
CA LEU A 34 6.14 -21.59 0.92
C LEU A 34 6.37 -22.03 -0.54
N GLY A 35 7.57 -21.83 -1.09
CA GLY A 35 7.93 -22.23 -2.45
C GLY A 35 7.83 -21.12 -3.49
N PHE A 36 7.61 -19.86 -3.09
CA PHE A 36 7.68 -18.72 -4.00
C PHE A 36 9.13 -18.34 -4.30
N GLU A 37 9.37 -17.87 -5.52
CA GLU A 37 10.69 -17.42 -5.98
C GLU A 37 10.72 -15.90 -6.19
N GLY A 38 11.78 -15.25 -5.70
CA GLY A 38 12.01 -13.82 -5.89
C GLY A 38 10.79 -12.96 -5.51
N MET A 39 10.35 -12.11 -6.44
CA MET A 39 9.22 -11.20 -6.26
C MET A 39 7.84 -11.86 -6.46
N SER A 40 7.77 -13.16 -6.77
CA SER A 40 6.48 -13.82 -7.00
C SER A 40 5.61 -13.88 -5.75
N PHE A 41 6.17 -13.90 -4.53
CA PHE A 41 5.36 -13.78 -3.31
C PHE A 41 4.82 -12.36 -3.13
N TYR A 42 5.59 -11.34 -3.49
CA TYR A 42 5.10 -9.96 -3.47
C TYR A 42 3.95 -9.78 -4.46
N VAL A 43 4.13 -10.18 -5.73
CA VAL A 43 3.09 -10.03 -6.77
C VAL A 43 1.90 -10.94 -6.47
N GLY A 44 2.18 -12.21 -6.22
CA GLY A 44 1.19 -13.25 -5.95
C GLY A 44 0.42 -13.04 -4.66
N GLY A 45 1.10 -12.67 -3.57
CA GLY A 45 0.48 -12.42 -2.27
C GLY A 45 -0.29 -11.10 -2.21
N ARG A 46 0.34 -9.99 -2.61
CA ARG A 46 -0.33 -8.67 -2.64
C ARG A 46 -1.46 -8.63 -3.66
N GLY A 47 -1.26 -9.23 -4.83
CA GLY A 47 -2.24 -9.24 -5.93
C GLY A 47 -3.36 -10.27 -5.75
N ALA A 48 -3.12 -11.32 -4.95
CA ALA A 48 -4.06 -12.43 -4.79
C ALA A 48 -5.45 -12.04 -4.29
N VAL A 49 -5.54 -10.94 -3.54
CA VAL A 49 -6.82 -10.41 -3.06
C VAL A 49 -7.79 -10.11 -4.21
N LEU A 50 -7.28 -9.86 -5.42
CA LEU A 50 -8.09 -9.62 -6.62
C LEU A 50 -8.78 -10.88 -7.16
N GLY A 51 -8.46 -12.06 -6.62
CA GLY A 51 -8.98 -13.35 -7.08
C GLY A 51 -8.21 -13.90 -8.28
N ASP A 52 -8.77 -14.95 -8.90
CA ASP A 52 -8.17 -15.61 -10.06
C ASP A 52 -8.52 -14.85 -11.35
N VAL A 53 -7.68 -13.88 -11.69
CA VAL A 53 -7.82 -12.98 -12.84
C VAL A 53 -6.62 -13.11 -13.78
N ASP A 54 -6.77 -12.61 -15.01
CA ASP A 54 -5.63 -12.47 -15.92
C ASP A 54 -4.58 -11.52 -15.31
N ALA A 55 -3.30 -11.77 -15.60
CA ALA A 55 -2.19 -10.93 -15.15
C ALA A 55 -2.36 -9.45 -15.53
N ASP A 56 -3.00 -9.13 -16.67
CA ASP A 56 -3.21 -7.74 -17.08
C ASP A 56 -4.10 -6.97 -16.10
N VAL A 57 -5.01 -7.65 -15.39
CA VAL A 57 -5.83 -7.04 -14.33
C VAL A 57 -4.95 -6.70 -13.12
N VAL A 58 -3.99 -7.57 -12.78
CA VAL A 58 -3.02 -7.32 -11.71
C VAL A 58 -2.08 -6.19 -12.09
N THR A 59 -1.56 -6.19 -13.33
CA THR A 59 -0.73 -5.11 -13.89
C THR A 59 -1.44 -3.77 -13.82
N ALA A 60 -2.73 -3.71 -14.16
CA ALA A 60 -3.52 -2.48 -14.06
C ALA A 60 -3.63 -1.93 -12.62
N ALA A 61 -3.56 -2.80 -11.60
CA ALA A 61 -3.55 -2.39 -10.20
C ALA A 61 -2.14 -2.07 -9.67
N PHE A 62 -1.10 -2.65 -10.28
CA PHE A 62 0.32 -2.51 -9.90
C PHE A 62 1.03 -1.41 -10.70
N VAL A 63 0.30 -0.38 -11.13
CA VAL A 63 0.67 0.70 -12.09
C VAL A 63 2.17 0.96 -12.32
N TYR A 64 3.01 1.08 -11.28
CA TYR A 64 4.44 1.41 -11.38
C TYR A 64 5.37 0.25 -11.79
N PHE A 65 4.88 -0.99 -11.79
CA PHE A 65 5.66 -2.17 -12.14
C PHE A 65 5.66 -2.42 -13.65
N GLU A 66 6.76 -3.00 -14.14
CA GLU A 66 6.87 -3.41 -15.53
C GLU A 66 5.88 -4.56 -15.82
N PRO A 67 5.04 -4.47 -16.87
CA PRO A 67 3.97 -5.43 -17.14
C PRO A 67 4.41 -6.90 -17.24
N GLU A 68 5.51 -7.20 -17.94
CA GLU A 68 5.97 -8.58 -18.13
C GLU A 68 6.48 -9.20 -16.81
N SER A 69 7.09 -8.37 -15.96
CA SER A 69 7.56 -8.74 -14.62
C SER A 69 6.39 -9.06 -13.70
N VAL A 70 5.29 -8.27 -13.77
CA VAL A 70 4.05 -8.60 -13.05
C VAL A 70 3.44 -9.89 -13.57
N ARG A 71 3.35 -10.06 -14.91
CA ARG A 71 2.83 -11.29 -15.53
C ARG A 71 3.60 -12.53 -15.11
N SER A 72 4.92 -12.50 -15.25
CA SER A 72 5.79 -13.60 -14.86
C SER A 72 5.65 -13.93 -13.37
N GLY A 73 5.63 -12.91 -12.50
CA GLY A 73 5.46 -13.09 -11.06
C GLY A 73 4.08 -13.66 -10.69
N TRP A 74 3.02 -13.21 -11.37
CA TRP A 74 1.64 -13.65 -11.13
C TRP A 74 1.39 -15.10 -11.57
N GLU A 75 1.88 -15.46 -12.75
CA GLU A 75 1.77 -16.82 -13.30
C GLU A 75 2.57 -17.81 -12.47
N LEU A 76 3.80 -17.46 -12.08
CA LEU A 76 4.63 -18.29 -11.21
C LEU A 76 4.00 -18.51 -9.83
N ALA A 77 3.51 -17.44 -9.20
CA ALA A 77 2.80 -17.52 -7.93
C ALA A 77 1.60 -18.48 -7.99
N GLY A 78 0.90 -18.53 -9.13
CA GLY A 78 -0.26 -19.41 -9.35
C GLY A 78 0.09 -20.90 -9.36
N THR A 79 1.37 -21.26 -9.52
CA THR A 79 1.83 -22.66 -9.45
C THR A 79 2.13 -23.12 -8.02
N VAL A 80 2.23 -22.19 -7.06
CA VAL A 80 2.62 -22.49 -5.67
C VAL A 80 1.39 -22.86 -4.84
N MET A 81 0.35 -22.03 -4.86
CA MET A 81 -0.88 -22.23 -4.10
C MET A 81 -2.05 -21.45 -4.70
N SER A 82 -3.26 -21.62 -4.16
CA SER A 82 -4.42 -20.84 -4.62
C SER A 82 -4.24 -19.35 -4.31
N ARG A 83 -4.95 -18.48 -5.07
CA ARG A 83 -4.93 -17.03 -4.81
C ARG A 83 -5.41 -16.72 -3.39
N GLU A 84 -6.51 -17.31 -2.96
CA GLU A 84 -7.02 -17.16 -1.59
C GLU A 84 -5.97 -17.48 -0.52
N GLN A 85 -5.24 -18.59 -0.67
CA GLN A 85 -4.17 -18.96 0.25
C GLN A 85 -3.01 -17.97 0.21
N ALA A 86 -2.58 -17.54 -0.98
CA ALA A 86 -1.50 -16.57 -1.12
C ALA A 86 -1.85 -15.20 -0.51
N ALA A 87 -3.09 -14.74 -0.66
CA ALA A 87 -3.59 -13.52 -0.02
C ALA A 87 -3.56 -13.64 1.51
N ALA A 88 -4.06 -14.75 2.05
CA ALA A 88 -4.07 -14.98 3.49
C ALA A 88 -2.65 -15.04 4.07
N GLU A 89 -1.71 -15.73 3.42
CA GLU A 89 -0.31 -15.80 3.86
C GLU A 89 0.39 -14.44 3.80
N PHE A 90 0.07 -13.61 2.80
CA PHE A 90 0.63 -12.26 2.69
C PHE A 90 0.04 -11.30 3.73
N ALA A 91 -1.26 -11.41 4.03
CA ALA A 91 -1.90 -10.69 5.13
C ALA A 91 -1.34 -11.12 6.49
N GLU A 92 -1.10 -12.41 6.69
CA GLU A 92 -0.46 -12.91 7.92
C GLU A 92 0.97 -12.36 8.09
N CYS A 93 1.73 -12.16 7.01
CA CYS A 93 3.02 -11.45 7.08
C CYS A 93 2.85 -9.99 7.55
N CYS A 94 1.83 -9.30 7.07
CA CYS A 94 1.48 -7.93 7.48
C CYS A 94 1.14 -7.89 8.98
N ASP A 95 0.32 -8.83 9.44
CA ASP A 95 -0.15 -8.92 10.82
C ASP A 95 0.99 -9.30 11.78
N GLN A 96 1.82 -10.28 11.38
CA GLN A 96 3.00 -10.69 12.15
C GLN A 96 4.03 -9.56 12.24
N TRP A 97 4.21 -8.78 11.17
CA TRP A 97 5.09 -7.62 11.21
C TRP A 97 4.64 -6.61 12.27
N GLY A 98 3.33 -6.34 12.36
CA GLY A 98 2.77 -5.47 13.40
C GLY A 98 3.04 -5.98 14.82
N ARG A 99 2.91 -7.29 15.05
CA ARG A 99 3.21 -7.91 16.36
C ARG A 99 4.68 -7.78 16.76
N ASP A 100 5.58 -7.99 15.80
CA ASP A 100 7.02 -8.06 16.05
C ASP A 100 7.69 -6.68 16.13
N HIS A 101 7.20 -5.70 15.35
CA HIS A 101 7.89 -4.43 15.15
C HIS A 101 7.24 -3.23 15.82
N LEU A 102 6.11 -3.41 16.53
CA LEU A 102 5.49 -2.33 17.29
C LEU A 102 5.60 -2.59 18.80
N SER A 103 6.25 -1.68 19.51
CA SER A 103 6.32 -1.72 20.98
C SER A 103 4.97 -1.44 21.61
N ASP A 104 4.82 -1.75 22.89
CA ASP A 104 3.70 -1.25 23.68
C ASP A 104 3.79 0.29 23.83
N GLY A 105 2.69 0.94 24.19
CA GLY A 105 2.66 2.37 24.52
C GLY A 105 1.54 3.15 23.83
N PRO A 106 1.50 3.19 22.48
CA PRO A 106 0.40 3.80 21.75
C PRO A 106 -0.94 3.13 22.05
N ASP A 107 -2.03 3.89 21.93
CA ASP A 107 -3.40 3.36 21.99
C ASP A 107 -3.78 2.74 20.64
N TYR A 108 -3.35 1.49 20.42
CA TYR A 108 -3.56 0.77 19.17
C TYR A 108 -5.04 0.46 18.93
N GLU A 109 -5.80 0.12 19.97
CA GLU A 109 -7.25 -0.09 19.87
C GLU A 109 -7.95 1.16 19.31
N ARG A 110 -7.67 2.33 19.89
CA ARG A 110 -8.27 3.59 19.42
C ARG A 110 -7.81 3.96 18.02
N ALA A 111 -6.53 3.77 17.71
CA ALA A 111 -6.01 4.01 16.38
C ALA A 111 -6.70 3.11 15.35
N ALA A 112 -6.82 1.82 15.65
CA ALA A 112 -7.52 0.86 14.81
C ALA A 112 -8.97 1.28 14.59
N GLU A 113 -9.71 1.70 15.64
CA GLU A 113 -11.09 2.18 15.52
C GLU A 113 -11.21 3.33 14.52
N LEU A 114 -10.37 4.36 14.66
CA LEU A 114 -10.40 5.54 13.78
C LEU A 114 -10.04 5.18 12.33
N ILE A 115 -8.99 4.38 12.13
CA ILE A 115 -8.60 3.91 10.80
C ILE A 115 -9.71 3.04 10.19
N GLY A 116 -10.36 2.21 10.99
CA GLY A 116 -11.48 1.36 10.59
C GLY A 116 -12.68 2.16 10.10
N LYS A 117 -13.06 3.26 10.77
CA LYS A 117 -14.12 4.18 10.29
C LYS A 117 -13.81 4.69 8.89
N VAL A 118 -12.54 5.01 8.63
CA VAL A 118 -12.09 5.49 7.33
C VAL A 118 -12.15 4.39 6.27
N VAL A 119 -11.57 3.22 6.55
CA VAL A 119 -11.53 2.07 5.62
C VAL A 119 -12.94 1.61 5.23
N ASN A 120 -13.87 1.60 6.19
CA ASN A 120 -15.23 1.11 5.97
C ASN A 120 -16.08 2.05 5.11
N ASP A 121 -15.92 3.36 5.24
CA ASP A 121 -16.72 4.33 4.50
C ASP A 121 -16.09 4.74 3.15
N ALA A 122 -14.76 4.67 3.03
CA ALA A 122 -14.07 5.10 1.82
C ALA A 122 -14.58 4.36 0.57
N SER A 123 -14.80 5.14 -0.50
CA SER A 123 -15.25 4.60 -1.79
C SER A 123 -14.18 3.68 -2.41
N PRO A 124 -14.54 2.47 -2.86
CA PRO A 124 -13.61 1.58 -3.55
C PRO A 124 -13.37 1.96 -5.02
N ALA A 125 -14.04 2.98 -5.54
CA ALA A 125 -14.01 3.33 -6.96
C ALA A 125 -12.56 3.64 -7.43
N GLY A 126 -12.08 2.88 -8.41
CA GLY A 126 -10.72 3.01 -8.94
C GLY A 126 -9.62 2.43 -8.04
N ALA A 127 -9.96 1.78 -6.92
CA ALA A 127 -9.02 1.25 -5.94
C ALA A 127 -9.25 -0.26 -5.68
N PRO A 128 -9.01 -1.14 -6.68
CA PRO A 128 -9.36 -2.55 -6.57
C PRO A 128 -8.59 -3.30 -5.47
N LEU A 129 -7.29 -3.01 -5.28
CA LEU A 129 -6.50 -3.62 -4.20
C LEU A 129 -7.02 -3.22 -2.81
N PHE A 130 -7.40 -1.95 -2.63
CA PHE A 130 -8.04 -1.50 -1.40
C PHE A 130 -9.37 -2.21 -1.16
N ALA A 131 -10.23 -2.26 -2.19
CA ALA A 131 -11.55 -2.87 -2.11
C ALA A 131 -11.48 -4.35 -1.74
N ALA A 132 -10.47 -5.05 -2.26
CA ALA A 132 -10.23 -6.46 -2.00
C ALA A 132 -9.53 -6.69 -0.65
N TRP A 133 -8.50 -5.90 -0.31
CA TRP A 133 -7.79 -6.01 0.96
C TRP A 133 -8.72 -5.80 2.15
N ARG A 134 -9.57 -4.76 2.13
CA ARG A 134 -10.50 -4.48 3.24
C ARG A 134 -11.57 -5.55 3.45
N ALA A 135 -11.68 -6.52 2.55
CA ALA A 135 -12.63 -7.63 2.65
C ALA A 135 -11.99 -8.89 3.26
N LEU A 136 -10.67 -8.88 3.50
CA LEU A 136 -9.99 -9.94 4.25
C LEU A 136 -10.43 -9.94 5.72
N ASP A 137 -10.26 -11.09 6.37
CA ASP A 137 -10.50 -11.21 7.80
C ASP A 137 -9.50 -10.34 8.57
N GLU A 138 -10.01 -9.60 9.56
CA GLU A 138 -9.19 -8.76 10.41
C GLU A 138 -8.61 -9.56 11.59
N PRO A 139 -7.36 -9.31 12.01
CA PRO A 139 -6.77 -9.96 13.17
C PRO A 139 -7.36 -9.41 14.49
N ASP A 140 -7.37 -10.26 15.53
CA ASP A 140 -7.84 -9.87 16.87
C ASP A 140 -6.80 -9.02 17.66
N ASP A 141 -5.51 -9.16 17.34
CA ASP A 141 -4.43 -8.42 18.00
C ASP A 141 -4.41 -6.94 17.55
N GLU A 142 -4.34 -6.01 18.51
CA GLU A 142 -4.47 -4.57 18.23
C GLU A 142 -3.34 -4.00 17.36
N LYS A 143 -2.11 -4.49 17.51
CA LYS A 143 -0.96 -4.02 16.71
C LYS A 143 -1.05 -4.55 15.29
N ALA A 144 -1.40 -5.82 15.15
CA ALA A 144 -1.69 -6.43 13.86
C ALA A 144 -2.85 -5.69 13.16
N LEU A 145 -3.94 -5.42 13.87
CA LEU A 145 -5.13 -4.77 13.32
C LEU A 145 -4.83 -3.35 12.79
N VAL A 146 -4.02 -2.58 13.53
CA VAL A 146 -3.58 -1.25 13.06
C VAL A 146 -2.81 -1.37 11.74
N ILE A 147 -1.82 -2.26 11.65
CA ILE A 147 -1.02 -2.41 10.44
C ILE A 147 -1.84 -2.97 9.27
N HIS A 148 -2.73 -3.93 9.53
CA HIS A 148 -3.68 -4.47 8.55
C HIS A 148 -4.53 -3.37 7.93
N ARG A 149 -5.16 -2.53 8.76
CA ARG A 149 -6.03 -1.43 8.31
C ARG A 149 -5.22 -0.31 7.64
N LEU A 150 -4.01 -0.02 8.13
CA LEU A 150 -3.09 0.92 7.48
C LEU A 150 -2.68 0.43 6.09
N ASN A 151 -2.46 -0.88 5.89
CA ASN A 151 -2.20 -1.40 4.54
C ASN A 151 -3.41 -1.21 3.62
N GLY A 152 -4.63 -1.36 4.12
CA GLY A 152 -5.83 -0.95 3.39
C GLY A 152 -5.78 0.52 2.94
N LEU A 153 -5.51 1.45 3.86
CA LEU A 153 -5.36 2.87 3.51
C LEU A 153 -4.19 3.15 2.56
N ARG A 154 -3.10 2.38 2.66
CA ARG A 154 -1.97 2.43 1.73
C ARG A 154 -2.42 2.07 0.32
N GLU A 155 -3.16 0.98 0.15
CA GLU A 155 -3.68 0.56 -1.15
C GLU A 155 -4.67 1.60 -1.73
N LEU A 156 -5.51 2.22 -0.87
CA LEU A 156 -6.39 3.31 -1.30
C LEU A 156 -5.58 4.50 -1.79
N ARG A 157 -4.62 4.96 -0.99
CA ARG A 157 -3.77 6.10 -1.32
C ARG A 157 -2.93 5.82 -2.56
N GLY A 158 -2.41 4.61 -2.72
CA GLY A 158 -1.67 4.16 -3.89
C GLY A 158 -2.50 4.22 -5.17
N ALA A 159 -3.75 3.75 -5.13
CA ALA A 159 -4.67 3.84 -6.27
C ALA A 159 -5.02 5.30 -6.64
N LEU A 160 -5.27 6.15 -5.64
CA LEU A 160 -5.51 7.58 -5.86
C LEU A 160 -4.27 8.28 -6.45
N HIS A 161 -3.08 7.91 -5.97
CA HIS A 161 -1.82 8.44 -6.46
C HIS A 161 -1.56 8.02 -7.92
N ALA A 162 -1.74 6.74 -8.23
CA ALA A 162 -1.63 6.23 -9.59
C ALA A 162 -2.61 6.93 -10.55
N SER A 163 -3.85 7.14 -10.13
CA SER A 163 -4.84 7.90 -10.90
C SER A 163 -4.39 9.35 -11.16
N ALA A 164 -3.83 10.02 -10.15
CA ALA A 164 -3.30 11.37 -10.29
C ALA A 164 -2.08 11.46 -11.22
N ILE A 165 -1.19 10.46 -11.17
CA ILE A 165 0.00 10.35 -12.03
C ILE A 165 -0.42 10.18 -13.50
N ILE A 166 -1.32 9.24 -13.78
CA ILE A 166 -1.84 9.02 -15.14
C ILE A 166 -2.59 10.26 -15.65
N ALA A 167 -3.42 10.89 -14.80
CA ALA A 167 -4.15 12.11 -15.18
C ALA A 167 -3.22 13.30 -15.44
N ALA A 168 -2.05 13.35 -14.80
CA ALA A 168 -1.01 14.33 -15.08
C ALA A 168 -0.24 14.05 -16.38
N GLY A 169 -0.49 12.90 -17.02
CA GLY A 169 0.11 12.51 -18.30
C GLY A 169 1.48 11.86 -18.17
N PHE A 170 1.79 11.24 -17.03
CA PHE A 170 2.98 10.41 -16.89
C PHE A 170 2.73 9.00 -17.41
N GLU A 171 3.71 8.44 -18.10
CA GLU A 171 3.85 6.99 -18.21
C GLU A 171 4.42 6.42 -16.90
N PRO A 172 4.09 5.18 -16.50
CA PRO A 172 4.51 4.65 -15.20
C PRO A 172 6.02 4.66 -14.94
N LEU A 173 6.85 4.23 -15.90
CA LEU A 173 8.31 4.29 -15.79
C LEU A 173 8.80 5.74 -15.68
N GLU A 174 8.19 6.68 -16.41
CA GLU A 174 8.54 8.10 -16.32
C GLU A 174 8.34 8.62 -14.88
N ALA A 175 7.20 8.29 -14.26
CA ALA A 175 6.93 8.66 -12.87
C ALA A 175 7.93 8.05 -11.87
N VAL A 176 8.29 6.77 -12.06
CA VAL A 176 9.32 6.09 -11.24
C VAL A 176 10.66 6.79 -11.39
N MET A 177 11.06 7.14 -12.61
CA MET A 177 12.34 7.80 -12.87
C MET A 177 12.43 9.21 -12.30
N VAL A 178 11.30 9.94 -12.21
CA VAL A 178 11.26 11.28 -11.60
C VAL A 178 11.42 11.22 -10.09
N THR A 179 10.82 10.23 -9.42
CA THR A 179 10.68 10.21 -7.96
C THR A 179 11.64 9.25 -7.27
N THR A 180 11.79 8.04 -7.80
CA THR A 180 12.55 6.95 -7.20
C THR A 180 13.29 6.16 -8.30
N PRO A 181 14.22 6.76 -9.05
CA PRO A 181 14.90 6.07 -10.15
C PRO A 181 15.64 4.80 -9.70
N TYR A 182 16.10 4.77 -8.45
CA TYR A 182 16.73 3.59 -7.85
C TYR A 182 15.79 2.38 -7.71
N MET A 183 14.47 2.57 -7.81
CA MET A 183 13.46 1.50 -7.75
C MET A 183 13.15 0.88 -9.11
N ALA A 184 13.56 1.48 -10.23
CA ALA A 184 13.16 1.03 -11.56
C ALA A 184 13.51 -0.44 -11.82
N GLY A 185 14.72 -0.86 -11.45
CA GLY A 185 15.13 -2.28 -11.54
C GLY A 185 14.37 -3.21 -10.59
N ILE A 186 14.02 -2.74 -9.38
CA ILE A 186 13.20 -3.51 -8.43
C ILE A 186 11.77 -3.69 -8.96
N PHE A 187 11.25 -2.70 -9.68
CA PHE A 187 9.95 -2.74 -10.34
C PHE A 187 9.97 -3.49 -11.69
N GLY A 188 11.11 -4.08 -12.07
CA GLY A 188 11.25 -4.94 -13.23
C GLY A 188 11.62 -4.23 -14.54
N TRP A 189 11.84 -2.92 -14.51
CA TRP A 189 12.11 -2.15 -15.73
C TRP A 189 13.54 -2.40 -16.26
N PRO A 190 13.69 -2.85 -17.52
CA PRO A 190 15.00 -3.10 -18.11
C PRO A 190 15.70 -1.79 -18.49
N GLU A 191 17.04 -1.82 -18.45
CA GLU A 191 17.87 -0.75 -19.01
C GLU A 191 17.86 -0.78 -20.55
N PRO A 192 18.04 0.37 -21.23
CA PRO A 192 18.25 1.70 -20.67
C PRO A 192 16.94 2.37 -20.21
N HIS A 193 16.97 3.01 -19.04
CA HIS A 193 15.84 3.84 -18.58
C HIS A 193 15.80 5.22 -19.28
N PRO A 194 14.60 5.85 -19.42
CA PRO A 194 14.49 7.17 -20.01
C PRO A 194 15.15 8.24 -19.12
N VAL A 195 15.76 9.24 -19.76
CA VAL A 195 16.23 10.44 -19.07
C VAL A 195 15.03 11.38 -18.86
N VAL A 196 14.75 11.72 -17.60
CA VAL A 196 13.63 12.58 -17.20
C VAL A 196 14.12 13.81 -16.44
N ASP A 197 13.31 14.84 -16.39
CA ASP A 197 13.54 15.99 -15.51
C ASP A 197 13.02 15.67 -14.10
N ALA A 198 13.93 15.53 -13.12
CA ALA A 198 13.56 15.31 -11.73
C ALA A 198 12.77 16.48 -11.11
N ALA A 199 12.76 17.65 -11.77
CA ALA A 199 11.99 18.84 -11.36
C ALA A 199 10.69 19.02 -12.17
N ASP A 200 10.21 18.00 -12.88
CA ASP A 200 8.98 18.09 -13.67
C ASP A 200 7.78 18.53 -12.79
N ALA A 201 7.22 19.70 -13.10
CA ALA A 201 6.13 20.32 -12.35
C ALA A 201 4.82 19.50 -12.36
N ARG A 202 4.65 18.56 -13.31
CA ARG A 202 3.54 17.60 -13.29
C ARG A 202 3.54 16.77 -12.01
N MET A 203 4.71 16.43 -11.47
CA MET A 203 4.82 15.63 -10.25
C MET A 203 4.27 16.38 -9.03
N VAL A 204 4.58 17.68 -8.90
CA VAL A 204 4.02 18.54 -7.84
C VAL A 204 2.49 18.58 -7.94
N THR A 205 1.97 18.68 -9.17
CA THR A 205 0.53 18.68 -9.41
C THR A 205 -0.12 17.35 -9.03
N ALA A 206 0.52 16.22 -9.38
CA ALA A 206 0.02 14.88 -9.06
C ALA A 206 0.04 14.60 -7.55
N GLU A 207 1.08 14.99 -6.83
CA GLU A 207 1.15 14.88 -5.36
C GLU A 207 0.04 15.70 -4.68
N ALA A 208 -0.14 16.96 -5.09
CA ALA A 208 -1.21 17.81 -4.54
C ALA A 208 -2.61 17.23 -4.83
N ALA A 209 -2.82 16.68 -6.04
CA ALA A 209 -4.07 16.01 -6.40
C ALA A 209 -4.29 14.74 -5.58
N THR A 210 -3.23 13.97 -5.30
CA THR A 210 -3.26 12.79 -4.44
C THR A 210 -3.70 13.16 -3.02
N ASP A 211 -3.09 14.19 -2.43
CA ASP A 211 -3.44 14.65 -1.07
C ASP A 211 -4.87 15.18 -0.98
N ALA A 212 -5.31 15.94 -1.99
CA ALA A 212 -6.68 16.42 -2.05
C ALA A 212 -7.69 15.28 -2.21
N ALA A 213 -7.37 14.26 -3.03
CA ALA A 213 -8.23 13.09 -3.22
C ALA A 213 -8.29 12.24 -1.95
N PHE A 214 -7.15 11.97 -1.32
CA PHE A 214 -7.07 11.21 -0.08
C PHE A 214 -7.78 11.94 1.05
N ALA A 215 -7.61 13.26 1.19
CA ALA A 215 -8.35 14.04 2.18
C ALA A 215 -9.88 13.91 2.03
N ARG A 216 -10.39 13.92 0.80
CA ARG A 216 -11.84 13.72 0.55
C ARG A 216 -12.29 12.29 0.83
N ALA A 217 -11.51 11.30 0.41
CA ALA A 217 -11.88 9.89 0.54
C ALA A 217 -11.73 9.36 1.97
N ALA A 218 -10.71 9.84 2.69
CA ALA A 218 -10.27 9.26 3.95
C ALA A 218 -10.67 10.09 5.19
N LEU A 219 -10.89 11.40 5.06
CA LEU A 219 -11.10 12.27 6.23
C LEU A 219 -12.50 12.85 6.33
N ALA A 220 -13.32 12.74 5.28
CA ALA A 220 -14.68 13.27 5.30
C ALA A 220 -15.59 12.63 6.36
N THR A 221 -15.20 11.46 6.86
CA THR A 221 -15.95 10.64 7.83
C THR A 221 -15.56 10.91 9.28
N LEU A 222 -14.39 11.50 9.50
CA LEU A 222 -13.88 11.83 10.81
C LEU A 222 -14.19 13.28 11.14
N SER A 223 -14.66 13.53 12.36
CA SER A 223 -14.74 14.89 12.90
C SER A 223 -13.36 15.54 12.98
N ASP A 224 -13.30 16.88 13.06
CA ASP A 224 -12.03 17.60 13.22
C ASP A 224 -11.23 17.14 14.45
N ALA A 225 -11.92 16.73 15.51
CA ALA A 225 -11.32 16.18 16.72
C ALA A 225 -10.71 14.79 16.47
N GLU A 226 -11.47 13.88 15.84
CA GLU A 226 -10.99 12.54 15.49
C GLU A 226 -9.84 12.60 14.48
N GLN A 227 -9.84 13.55 13.54
CA GLN A 227 -8.72 13.75 12.63
C GLN A 227 -7.45 14.18 13.37
N ALA A 228 -7.57 15.10 14.34
CA ALA A 228 -6.43 15.53 15.15
C ALA A 228 -5.90 14.40 16.04
N GLU A 229 -6.81 13.62 16.62
CA GLU A 229 -6.49 12.43 17.42
C GLU A 229 -5.78 11.36 16.58
N LEU A 230 -6.30 11.05 15.39
CA LEU A 230 -5.68 10.09 14.48
C LEU A 230 -4.26 10.52 14.10
N VAL A 231 -4.02 11.82 13.85
CA VAL A 231 -2.67 12.32 13.57
C VAL A 231 -1.74 12.14 14.77
N ALA A 232 -2.22 12.41 15.99
CA ALA A 232 -1.43 12.22 17.21
C ALA A 232 -1.06 10.74 17.41
N LEU A 233 -2.05 9.84 17.35
CA LEU A 233 -1.84 8.40 17.45
C LEU A 233 -0.92 7.87 16.36
N SER A 234 -1.06 8.36 15.12
CA SER A 234 -0.17 8.00 14.01
C SER A 234 1.29 8.36 14.28
N ALA A 235 1.55 9.50 14.92
CA ALA A 235 2.89 9.92 15.30
C ALA A 235 3.46 9.04 16.43
N GLU A 236 2.63 8.66 17.40
CA GLU A 236 3.00 7.73 18.47
C GLU A 236 3.35 6.35 17.92
N ILE A 237 2.53 5.79 17.02
CA ILE A 237 2.78 4.51 16.36
C ILE A 237 4.09 4.53 15.57
N LEU A 238 4.35 5.60 14.81
CA LEU A 238 5.61 5.74 14.07
C LEU A 238 6.83 5.74 15.01
N ALA A 239 6.70 6.34 16.19
CA ALA A 239 7.76 6.39 17.21
C ALA A 239 7.92 5.07 18.00
N ALA A 240 6.95 4.16 17.92
CA ALA A 240 6.92 2.90 18.63
C ALA A 240 7.52 1.71 17.83
N GLN A 241 8.11 1.97 16.66
CA GLN A 241 8.79 0.94 15.89
C GLN A 241 10.06 0.44 16.62
N VAL A 242 10.27 -0.88 16.68
CA VAL A 242 11.44 -1.52 17.33
C VAL A 242 12.38 -2.22 16.37
#